data_AF-A0A161MMW2-F1
#
_entry.id   AF-A0A161MMW2-F1
#
_cell.length_a   1.000
_cell.length_b   1.000
_cell.length_c   1.000
_cell.angle_alpha   90.00
_cell.angle_beta   90.00
_cell.angle_gamma   90.00
#
_symmetry.space_group_name_H-M   'P 1'
#
loop_
_entity.id
_entity.type
_entity.pdbx_description
1 polymer ?
#
loop_
_entity_poly.entity_id
_entity_poly.type
_entity_poly.pdbx_seq_one_letter_code
_entity_poly.pdbx_strand_id
1 'polypeptide(L)'
;LNVNPTFPNRTHLLHLHNLALSRSFFFSYILQARFIRPARNDTYDPGMMYYFLSTVADVSANPYINASAIYFSPHSAYTPSYRGFFNKTMPRFAPRTFRADDFNDPIHLERISTLNTFTVRDLGAFSNETQSMDYTSEHYRINEWYQKWLPDNVVGRHDTKTTYQVQI
;
A
#
# COMPACT_ATOMS: atom_id res chain seq x y z
N LEU A 1 -4.05 14.23 35.01
CA LEU A 1 -3.37 14.94 33.90
C LEU A 1 -2.00 14.29 33.70
N ASN A 2 -1.94 13.23 32.89
CA ASN A 2 -0.72 12.47 32.59
C ASN A 2 -0.67 12.14 31.09
N VAL A 3 -0.96 13.15 30.26
CA VAL A 3 -0.83 13.04 28.81
C VAL A 3 0.63 13.30 28.51
N ASN A 4 1.34 12.29 28.00
CA ASN A 4 2.72 12.49 27.59
C ASN A 4 2.72 13.49 26.41
N PRO A 5 3.43 14.63 26.51
CA PRO A 5 3.37 15.69 25.52
C PRO A 5 3.92 15.27 24.15
N THR A 6 4.70 14.19 24.07
CA THR A 6 5.26 13.71 22.80
C THR A 6 4.30 12.84 22.01
N PHE A 7 3.40 12.10 22.68
CA PHE A 7 2.39 11.27 22.03
C PHE A 7 1.07 11.37 22.78
N PRO A 8 0.25 12.38 22.49
CA PRO A 8 -1.04 12.55 23.15
C PRO A 8 -2.03 11.42 22.81
N ASN A 9 -1.88 10.78 21.64
CA ASN A 9 -2.77 9.70 21.15
C ASN A 9 -2.09 8.32 21.09
N ARG A 10 -1.46 7.89 22.19
CA ARG A 10 -0.76 6.59 22.27
C ARG A 10 -1.64 5.38 21.96
N THR A 11 -2.88 5.40 22.39
CA THR A 11 -3.85 4.31 22.17
C THR A 11 -4.15 4.13 20.69
N HIS A 12 -4.40 5.24 19.96
CA HIS A 12 -4.63 5.20 18.52
C HIS A 12 -3.36 4.79 17.75
N LEU A 13 -2.18 5.24 18.22
CA LEU A 13 -0.89 4.84 17.63
C LEU A 13 -0.63 3.33 17.80
N LEU A 14 -0.92 2.78 18.98
CA LEU A 14 -0.83 1.33 19.22
C LEU A 14 -1.79 0.54 18.33
N HIS A 15 -3.02 1.05 18.14
CA HIS A 15 -3.98 0.42 17.24
C HIS A 15 -3.51 0.43 15.78
N LEU A 16 -2.94 1.56 15.32
CA LEU A 16 -2.32 1.67 14.00
C LEU A 16 -1.17 0.67 13.83
N HIS A 17 -0.31 0.57 14.83
CA HIS A 17 0.81 -0.37 14.84
C HIS A 17 0.34 -1.83 14.71
N ASN A 18 -0.63 -2.23 15.53
CA ASN A 18 -1.16 -3.60 15.52
C ASN A 18 -1.82 -3.95 14.17
N LEU A 19 -2.52 -2.99 13.55
CA LEU A 19 -3.10 -3.18 12.22
C LEU A 19 -2.03 -3.33 11.14
N ALA A 20 -0.98 -2.51 11.16
CA ALA A 20 0.14 -2.64 10.23
C ALA A 20 0.88 -3.98 10.40
N LEU A 21 1.07 -4.43 11.64
CA LEU A 21 1.72 -5.70 11.96
C LEU A 21 0.88 -6.90 11.46
N SER A 22 -0.42 -6.94 11.78
CA SER A 22 -1.29 -8.03 11.34
C SER A 22 -1.40 -8.07 9.82
N ARG A 23 -1.55 -6.92 9.16
CA ARG A 23 -1.60 -6.79 7.71
C ARG A 23 -0.32 -7.31 7.05
N SER A 24 0.85 -6.90 7.53
CA SER A 24 2.13 -7.35 6.98
C SER A 24 2.34 -8.87 7.15
N PHE A 25 1.92 -9.43 8.29
CA PHE A 25 1.93 -10.87 8.52
C PHE A 25 1.06 -11.63 7.51
N PHE A 26 -0.19 -11.21 7.30
CA PHE A 26 -1.09 -11.88 6.37
C PHE A 26 -0.63 -11.78 4.91
N PHE A 27 -0.15 -10.60 4.47
CA PHE A 27 0.40 -10.47 3.11
C PHE A 27 1.64 -11.35 2.92
N SER A 28 2.55 -11.38 3.90
CA SER A 28 3.72 -12.25 3.86
C SER A 28 3.32 -13.72 3.75
N TYR A 29 2.37 -14.17 4.59
CA TYR A 29 1.87 -15.54 4.55
C TYR A 29 1.24 -15.88 3.20
N ILE A 30 0.36 -15.03 2.66
CA ILE A 30 -0.32 -15.26 1.38
C ILE A 30 0.71 -15.39 0.24
N LEU A 31 1.70 -14.49 0.19
CA LEU A 31 2.73 -14.50 -0.84
C LEU A 31 3.64 -15.74 -0.73
N GLN A 32 4.08 -16.09 0.49
CA GLN A 32 4.95 -17.26 0.72
C GLN A 32 4.23 -18.60 0.50
N ALA A 33 3.03 -18.75 1.05
CA ALA A 33 2.23 -19.96 0.89
C ALA A 33 1.91 -20.25 -0.59
N ARG A 34 1.78 -19.19 -1.40
CA ARG A 34 1.58 -19.31 -2.84
C ARG A 34 2.87 -19.61 -3.60
N PHE A 35 4.04 -19.13 -3.16
CA PHE A 35 5.32 -19.49 -3.76
C PHE A 35 5.62 -21.00 -3.65
N ILE A 36 5.26 -21.62 -2.53
CA ILE A 36 5.58 -23.03 -2.22
C ILE A 36 4.59 -24.02 -2.86
N ARG A 37 3.33 -23.62 -3.13
CA ARG A 37 2.34 -24.53 -3.72
C ARG A 37 2.33 -24.44 -5.25
N PRO A 38 2.60 -25.53 -5.99
CA PRO A 38 2.43 -25.54 -7.44
C PRO A 38 0.95 -25.27 -7.78
N ALA A 39 0.74 -24.44 -8.80
CA ALA A 39 -0.56 -24.11 -9.36
C ALA A 39 -1.23 -25.36 -9.97
N ARG A 40 -1.82 -26.21 -9.11
CA ARG A 40 -2.56 -27.39 -9.57
C ARG A 40 -3.96 -27.04 -10.10
N ASN A 41 -4.44 -25.83 -9.84
CA ASN A 41 -5.66 -25.20 -10.37
C ASN A 41 -5.50 -23.67 -10.28
N ASP A 42 -5.15 -23.01 -11.38
CA ASP A 42 -4.90 -21.55 -11.47
C ASP A 42 -6.16 -20.67 -11.32
N THR A 43 -7.30 -21.27 -10.96
CA THR A 43 -8.61 -20.60 -10.90
C THR A 43 -8.91 -19.86 -9.59
N TYR A 44 -8.00 -19.85 -8.61
CA TYR A 44 -8.27 -19.33 -7.27
C TYR A 44 -7.36 -18.18 -6.82
N ASP A 45 -6.58 -17.60 -7.73
CA ASP A 45 -5.77 -16.44 -7.34
C ASP A 45 -6.67 -15.24 -7.03
N PRO A 46 -6.52 -14.59 -5.86
CA PRO A 46 -7.20 -13.34 -5.61
C PRO A 46 -6.72 -12.33 -6.66
N GLY A 47 -7.63 -11.94 -7.56
CA GLY A 47 -7.33 -10.95 -8.58
C GLY A 47 -6.94 -9.60 -7.98
N MET A 48 -6.43 -8.70 -8.84
CA MET A 48 -5.93 -7.38 -8.43
C MET A 48 -6.97 -6.54 -7.65
N MET A 49 -8.27 -6.81 -7.87
CA MET A 49 -9.39 -6.23 -7.14
C MET A 49 -9.28 -6.42 -5.61
N TYR A 50 -8.79 -7.56 -5.14
CA TYR A 50 -8.67 -7.83 -3.70
C TYR A 50 -7.70 -6.88 -3.02
N TYR A 51 -6.66 -6.40 -3.72
CA TYR A 51 -5.77 -5.40 -3.15
C TYR A 51 -6.47 -4.06 -2.94
N PHE A 52 -7.33 -3.62 -3.87
CA PHE A 52 -8.16 -2.43 -3.67
C PHE A 52 -9.10 -2.60 -2.48
N LEU A 53 -9.88 -3.69 -2.45
CA LEU A 53 -10.81 -3.98 -1.37
C LEU A 53 -10.10 -4.07 -0.01
N SER A 54 -8.88 -4.61 0.03
CA SER A 54 -8.09 -4.68 1.26
C SER A 54 -7.71 -3.30 1.81
N THR A 55 -7.43 -2.32 0.95
CA THR A 55 -7.10 -0.95 1.40
C THR A 55 -8.34 -0.20 1.84
N VAL A 56 -9.48 -0.46 1.21
CA VAL A 56 -10.78 0.08 1.64
C VAL A 56 -11.17 -0.50 2.99
N ALA A 57 -11.03 -1.81 3.18
CA ALA A 57 -11.37 -2.49 4.43
C ALA A 57 -10.59 -1.93 5.63
N ASP A 58 -9.31 -1.59 5.47
CA ASP A 58 -8.52 -0.98 6.54
C ASP A 58 -9.09 0.38 6.99
N VAL A 59 -9.45 1.23 6.01
CA VAL A 59 -9.95 2.58 6.26
C VAL A 59 -11.40 2.55 6.72
N SER A 60 -12.23 1.62 6.23
CA SER A 60 -13.62 1.49 6.64
C SER A 60 -13.77 0.86 8.02
N ALA A 61 -12.93 -0.12 8.37
CA ALA A 61 -13.01 -0.79 9.65
C ALA A 61 -12.43 0.04 10.82
N ASN A 62 -11.61 1.05 10.53
CA ASN A 62 -10.95 1.85 11.55
C ASN A 62 -11.13 3.36 11.34
N PRO A 63 -11.93 4.04 12.19
CA PRO A 63 -12.14 5.48 12.09
C PRO A 63 -10.84 6.28 12.33
N TYR A 64 -9.86 5.74 13.05
CA TYR A 64 -8.59 6.41 13.34
C TYR A 64 -7.58 6.38 12.17
N ILE A 65 -7.89 5.63 11.11
CA ILE A 65 -7.03 5.52 9.93
C ILE A 65 -7.66 6.28 8.78
N ASN A 66 -6.97 7.31 8.30
CA ASN A 66 -7.44 8.10 7.16
C ASN A 66 -6.96 7.58 5.82
N ALA A 67 -5.93 6.72 5.79
CA ALA A 67 -5.34 6.23 4.56
C ALA A 67 -4.73 4.84 4.73
N SER A 68 -4.88 4.01 3.70
CA SER A 68 -4.15 2.74 3.56
C SER A 68 -3.71 2.56 2.13
N ALA A 69 -2.53 1.96 1.93
CA ALA A 69 -1.97 1.71 0.61
C ALA A 69 -1.13 0.44 0.58
N ILE A 70 -1.01 -0.14 -0.61
CA ILE A 70 -0.02 -1.17 -0.92
C ILE A 70 0.80 -0.65 -2.09
N TYR A 71 2.13 -0.71 -1.99
CA TYR A 71 3.02 -0.27 -3.04
C TYR A 71 3.83 -1.46 -3.56
N PHE A 72 3.68 -1.76 -4.85
CA PHE A 72 4.51 -2.76 -5.50
C PHE A 72 5.79 -2.07 -5.96
N SER A 73 6.95 -2.66 -5.63
CA SER A 73 8.21 -2.11 -6.12
C SER A 73 8.34 -2.33 -7.63
N PRO A 74 8.93 -1.37 -8.35
CA PRO A 74 9.08 -1.47 -9.79
C PRO A 74 10.00 -2.64 -10.17
N HIS A 75 9.82 -3.18 -11.38
CA HIS A 75 10.63 -4.29 -11.93
C HIS A 75 10.63 -5.58 -11.07
N SER A 76 9.59 -5.78 -10.26
CA SER A 76 9.46 -6.95 -9.39
C SER A 76 8.17 -7.71 -9.70
N ALA A 77 8.22 -9.05 -9.67
CA ALA A 77 7.07 -9.92 -9.85
C ALA A 77 6.64 -10.49 -8.50
N TYR A 78 5.58 -9.92 -7.91
CA TYR A 78 5.11 -10.32 -6.59
C TYR A 78 4.00 -11.36 -6.62
N THR A 79 3.21 -11.41 -7.68
CA THR A 79 2.08 -12.34 -7.78
C THR A 79 2.36 -13.45 -8.80
N PRO A 80 2.22 -14.72 -8.41
CA PRO A 80 2.34 -15.85 -9.33
C PRO A 80 1.13 -16.01 -10.26
N SER A 81 0.09 -15.19 -10.09
CA SER A 81 -1.09 -15.15 -10.97
C SER A 81 -0.78 -14.65 -12.39
N TYR A 82 0.29 -13.88 -12.57
CA TYR A 82 0.75 -13.39 -13.88
C TYR A 82 1.78 -14.33 -14.52
N ARG A 83 1.42 -15.61 -14.72
CA ARG A 83 2.26 -16.60 -15.44
C ARG A 83 2.06 -16.63 -16.96
N GLY A 84 1.29 -15.68 -17.52
CA GLY A 84 0.97 -15.59 -18.95
C GLY A 84 2.00 -14.82 -19.80
N PHE A 85 1.93 -15.03 -21.12
CA PHE A 85 2.83 -14.67 -22.24
C PHE A 85 3.16 -13.17 -22.44
N PHE A 86 3.28 -12.38 -21.37
CA PHE A 86 3.70 -10.99 -21.42
C PHE A 86 5.01 -10.79 -20.65
N ASN A 87 5.88 -10.01 -21.28
CA ASN A 87 7.25 -9.73 -20.93
C ASN A 87 7.42 -9.20 -19.49
N LYS A 88 7.65 -10.11 -18.54
CA LYS A 88 8.48 -10.07 -17.31
C LYS A 88 8.54 -8.81 -16.41
N THR A 89 7.63 -7.85 -16.49
CA THR A 89 7.46 -6.83 -15.43
C THR A 89 5.99 -6.58 -15.17
N MET A 90 5.60 -6.59 -13.89
CA MET A 90 4.27 -6.16 -13.50
C MET A 90 4.15 -4.66 -13.82
N PRO A 91 3.07 -4.19 -14.47
CA PRO A 91 2.84 -2.75 -14.56
C PRO A 91 2.83 -2.17 -13.15
N ARG A 92 3.28 -0.92 -13.02
CA ARG A 92 3.25 -0.20 -11.74
C ARG A 92 1.85 -0.35 -11.15
N PHE A 93 1.77 -0.80 -9.91
CA PHE A 93 0.50 -1.09 -9.25
C PHE A 93 0.61 -0.69 -7.78
N ALA A 94 -0.20 0.27 -7.39
CA ALA A 94 -0.17 0.82 -6.04
C ALA A 94 -1.56 1.30 -5.65
N PRO A 95 -2.47 0.41 -5.23
CA PRO A 95 -3.77 0.80 -4.72
C PRO A 95 -3.60 1.59 -3.42
N ARG A 96 -4.20 2.78 -3.40
CA ARG A 96 -4.26 3.66 -2.24
C ARG A 96 -5.70 4.10 -2.02
N THR A 97 -6.16 3.96 -0.78
CA THR A 97 -7.44 4.46 -0.32
C THR A 97 -7.23 5.60 0.67
N PHE A 98 -7.96 6.69 0.46
CA PHE A 98 -8.09 7.78 1.42
C PHE A 98 -9.55 7.94 1.83
N ARG A 99 -9.77 8.23 3.11
CA ARG A 99 -11.06 8.74 3.57
C ARG A 99 -11.27 10.13 2.98
N ALA A 100 -12.38 10.27 2.28
CA ALA A 100 -12.82 11.51 1.67
C ALA A 100 -14.08 11.99 2.38
N ASP A 101 -14.32 13.29 2.25
CA ASP A 101 -15.47 13.94 2.83
C ASP A 101 -16.61 14.02 1.79
N ASP A 102 -17.83 13.77 2.23
CA ASP A 102 -19.06 13.76 1.43
C ASP A 102 -20.00 14.92 1.74
N PHE A 103 -19.50 15.96 2.42
CA PHE A 103 -20.27 17.18 2.72
C PHE A 103 -20.94 17.83 1.49
N ASN A 104 -20.40 17.61 0.29
CA ASN A 104 -20.89 18.17 -0.97
C ASN A 104 -21.78 17.20 -1.78
N ASP A 105 -22.15 16.05 -1.22
CA ASP A 105 -23.07 15.12 -1.86
C ASP A 105 -24.50 15.71 -1.86
N PRO A 106 -25.17 15.83 -3.03
CA PRO A 106 -26.54 16.35 -3.11
C PRO A 106 -27.58 15.59 -2.29
N ILE A 107 -27.32 14.34 -1.89
CA ILE A 107 -28.25 13.58 -1.02
C ILE A 107 -28.09 13.91 0.46
N HIS A 108 -27.00 14.60 0.86
CA HIS A 108 -26.72 14.88 2.26
C HIS A 108 -27.26 16.25 2.68
N LEU A 109 -28.48 16.26 3.23
CA LEU A 109 -29.20 17.50 3.60
C LEU A 109 -28.43 18.38 4.60
N GLU A 110 -27.76 17.78 5.58
CA GLU A 110 -27.09 18.50 6.65
C GLU A 110 -25.71 19.02 6.23
N ARG A 111 -25.17 18.57 5.09
CA ARG A 111 -23.81 18.88 4.62
C ARG A 111 -22.71 18.67 5.67
N ILE A 112 -22.95 17.73 6.58
CA ILE A 112 -21.98 17.30 7.59
C ILE A 112 -21.08 16.22 6.96
N SER A 113 -19.87 16.02 7.48
CA SER A 113 -19.06 14.89 7.03
C SER A 113 -19.57 13.58 7.65
N THR A 114 -19.92 12.58 6.84
CA THR A 114 -20.28 11.25 7.37
C THR A 114 -19.06 10.37 7.62
N LEU A 115 -17.88 10.77 7.12
CA LEU A 115 -16.64 9.99 7.15
C LEU A 115 -16.73 8.59 6.50
N ASN A 116 -17.82 8.29 5.78
CA ASN A 116 -18.09 7.00 5.15
C ASN A 116 -17.72 6.94 3.67
N THR A 117 -17.21 8.03 3.12
CA THR A 117 -16.80 8.09 1.73
C THR A 117 -15.30 7.84 1.60
N PHE A 118 -14.94 6.98 0.64
CA PHE A 118 -13.58 6.56 0.41
C PHE A 118 -13.20 6.81 -1.05
N THR A 119 -12.03 7.41 -1.26
CA THR A 119 -11.44 7.60 -2.58
C THR A 119 -10.34 6.58 -2.78
N VAL A 120 -10.53 5.71 -3.76
CA VAL A 120 -9.60 4.63 -4.09
C VAL A 120 -8.97 4.96 -5.44
N ARG A 121 -7.65 4.96 -5.52
CA ARG A 121 -6.90 5.20 -6.76
C ARG A 121 -5.71 4.27 -6.86
N ASP A 122 -5.42 3.84 -8.08
CA ASP A 122 -4.16 3.19 -8.39
C ASP A 122 -3.12 4.25 -8.73
N LEU A 123 -2.04 4.32 -7.96
CA LEU A 123 -0.95 5.26 -8.19
C LEU A 123 0.00 4.79 -9.30
N GLY A 124 -0.10 3.52 -9.71
CA GLY A 124 0.57 3.03 -10.89
C GLY A 124 -0.02 3.54 -12.19
N ALA A 125 -1.30 3.94 -12.17
CA ALA A 125 -1.99 4.55 -13.30
C ALA A 125 -1.97 6.08 -13.17
N PHE A 126 -0.90 6.70 -13.63
CA PHE A 126 -0.72 8.16 -13.64
C PHE A 126 -0.50 8.69 -15.06
N SER A 127 -0.80 9.97 -15.29
CA SER A 127 -0.52 10.64 -16.56
C SER A 127 0.98 10.94 -16.69
N ASN A 128 1.55 10.73 -17.87
CA ASN A 128 2.94 11.06 -18.18
C ASN A 128 3.25 12.57 -18.05
N GLU A 129 2.23 13.42 -17.98
CA GLU A 129 2.36 14.88 -17.86
C GLU A 129 2.83 15.32 -16.46
N THR A 130 2.60 14.51 -15.42
CA THR A 130 2.86 14.90 -14.03
C THR A 130 3.74 13.88 -13.30
N GLN A 131 5.04 14.20 -13.19
CA GLN A 131 6.01 13.35 -12.46
C GLN A 131 5.76 13.25 -10.96
N SER A 132 5.05 14.22 -10.36
CA SER A 132 4.69 14.23 -8.94
C SER A 132 3.63 13.18 -8.57
N MET A 133 2.93 12.63 -9.56
CA MET A 133 1.91 11.59 -9.36
C MET A 133 2.50 10.17 -9.39
N ASP A 134 3.75 10.05 -9.83
CA ASP A 134 4.46 8.78 -9.91
C ASP A 134 5.01 8.39 -8.53
N TYR A 135 4.45 7.34 -7.91
CA TYR A 135 4.89 6.88 -6.60
C TYR A 135 6.32 6.33 -6.56
N THR A 136 6.92 6.04 -7.72
CA THR A 136 8.31 5.60 -7.83
C THR A 136 9.29 6.77 -7.93
N SER A 137 8.79 7.96 -8.26
CA SER A 137 9.58 9.19 -8.36
C SER A 137 10.00 9.68 -6.97
N GLU A 138 11.19 10.27 -6.90
CA GLU A 138 11.67 10.93 -5.69
C GLU A 138 10.75 12.07 -5.26
N HIS A 139 10.16 12.77 -6.24
CA HIS A 139 9.26 13.91 -6.01
C HIS A 139 7.95 13.52 -5.31
N TYR A 140 7.55 12.25 -5.35
CA TYR A 140 6.38 11.76 -4.64
C TYR A 140 6.67 11.51 -3.14
N ARG A 141 7.93 11.29 -2.77
CA ARG A 141 8.34 11.05 -1.38
C ARG A 141 8.39 12.39 -0.64
N ILE A 142 7.33 12.68 0.09
CA ILE A 142 7.06 14.01 0.70
C ILE A 142 8.06 14.36 1.81
N ASN A 143 8.73 13.38 2.42
CA ASN A 143 9.44 13.61 3.68
C ASN A 143 10.90 13.16 3.63
N GLU A 144 11.82 14.10 3.91
CA GLU A 144 13.27 13.87 3.88
C GLU A 144 13.72 12.71 4.77
N TRP A 145 13.00 12.46 5.89
CA TRP A 145 13.34 11.36 6.78
C TRP A 145 13.27 10.00 6.09
N TYR A 146 12.45 9.85 5.05
CA TYR A 146 12.36 8.60 4.30
C TYR A 146 13.71 8.25 3.66
N GLN A 147 14.37 9.24 3.05
CA GLN A 147 15.69 9.07 2.44
C GLN A 147 16.80 8.96 3.50
N LYS A 148 16.71 9.74 4.59
CA LYS A 148 17.70 9.73 5.67
C LYS A 148 17.69 8.43 6.47
N TRP A 149 16.52 7.83 6.68
CA TRP A 149 16.34 6.64 7.52
C TRP A 149 16.37 5.33 6.71
N LEU A 150 15.96 5.38 5.45
CA LEU A 150 16.06 4.25 4.51
C LEU A 150 16.87 4.65 3.26
N PRO A 151 18.19 4.90 3.39
CA PRO A 151 19.02 5.15 2.23
C PRO A 151 19.02 3.90 1.34
N ASP A 152 18.51 4.07 0.11
CA ASP A 152 18.63 3.06 -0.95
C ASP A 152 19.99 3.19 -1.67
N ASN A 153 20.69 4.31 -1.48
CA ASN A 153 22.02 4.53 -2.03
C ASN A 153 23.09 4.00 -1.07
N VAL A 154 23.47 2.74 -1.27
CA VAL A 154 24.49 2.05 -0.47
C VAL A 154 25.66 1.63 -1.35
N VAL A 155 26.87 1.96 -0.90
CA VAL A 155 28.12 1.46 -1.50
C VAL A 155 28.33 0.03 -1.01
N GLY A 156 27.68 -0.94 -1.68
CA GLY A 156 27.84 -2.38 -1.40
C GLY A 156 26.55 -3.13 -1.00
N ARG A 157 26.70 -4.37 -0.52
CA ARG A 157 25.59 -5.25 -0.11
C ARG A 157 25.18 -4.93 1.34
N HIS A 158 23.90 -4.69 1.58
CA HIS A 158 23.35 -4.52 2.91
C HIS A 158 22.90 -5.88 3.46
N ASP A 159 23.46 -6.35 4.57
CA ASP A 159 23.12 -7.66 5.15
C ASP A 159 21.67 -7.72 5.69
N THR A 160 21.08 -6.56 6.00
CA THR A 160 19.71 -6.48 6.55
C THR A 160 18.61 -6.34 5.51
N LYS A 161 18.95 -6.05 4.24
CA LYS A 161 17.98 -5.93 3.14
C LYS A 161 18.17 -7.11 2.19
N THR A 162 17.10 -7.85 1.90
CA THR A 162 17.09 -8.85 0.83
C THR A 162 17.42 -8.15 -0.49
N THR A 163 18.59 -8.46 -1.06
CA THR A 163 19.03 -7.98 -2.36
C THR A 163 18.55 -8.96 -3.42
N TYR A 164 17.85 -8.48 -4.45
CA TYR A 164 17.45 -9.30 -5.59
C TYR A 164 18.52 -9.16 -6.68
N GLN A 165 19.11 -10.28 -7.12
CA GLN A 165 19.92 -10.29 -8.33
C GLN A 165 18.99 -10.45 -9.53
N VAL A 166 18.97 -9.45 -10.39
CA VAL A 166 18.35 -9.56 -11.72
C VAL A 166 19.40 -10.19 -12.64
N GLN A 167 19.19 -11.44 -13.06
CA GLN A 167 19.88 -11.99 -14.21
C GLN A 167 19.09 -11.56 -15.46
N ILE A 168 19.71 -10.74 -16.31
CA ILE A 168 19.23 -10.39 -17.65
C ILE A 168 19.65 -11.50 -18.60
#